data_AF-A0AAE4BVA3-F1
#
_entry.id   AF-A0AAE4BVA3-F1
#
_cell.length_a   1.000
_cell.length_b   1.000
_cell.length_c   1.000
_cell.angle_alpha   90.00
_cell.angle_beta   90.00
_cell.angle_gamma   90.00
#
_symmetry.space_group_name_H-M   'P 1'
#
loop_
_entity.id
_entity.type
_entity.pdbx_description
1 polymer ?
#
loop_
_entity_poly.entity_id
_entity_poly.type
_entity_poly.pdbx_seq_one_letter_code
_entity_poly.pdbx_strand_id
1 'polypeptide(L)'
;MLATARHIYGGSAAAPQPTFNPNYRYLRVAVGEQTVFMVLGYIDKRPEGAVEVWYSGNGEVVRLLDGRLVGTTGLGTDWREVRFSSLPAWTGDADGAAQKTYQRERDMMPGYRFGIRDEIVRTPIAAPQQTALAGTAAASLRWYEERSVSHPASASLPPARFGVSHAGGAPRVVYSEQCISNDLCMSFEQWTPPPPAPVAAASAGT
;
A
#
# COMPACT_ATOMS: atom_id res chain seq x y z
N MET A 1 -0.17 -12.63 28.61
CA MET A 1 -1.40 -12.39 27.82
C MET A 1 -0.99 -12.07 26.39
N LEU A 2 -0.74 -13.10 25.57
CA LEU A 2 -0.27 -12.99 24.19
C LEU A 2 -1.29 -13.67 23.27
N ALA A 3 -2.24 -12.90 22.74
CA ALA A 3 -3.12 -13.36 21.66
C ALA A 3 -3.90 -12.18 21.07
N THR A 4 -3.35 -11.51 20.05
CA THR A 4 -4.14 -10.77 19.05
C THR A 4 -3.30 -10.51 17.80
N ALA A 5 -3.10 -11.55 16.99
CA ALA A 5 -2.95 -11.40 15.55
C ALA A 5 -4.11 -12.20 14.95
N ARG A 6 -5.21 -11.53 14.64
CA ARG A 6 -6.40 -12.15 14.06
C ARG A 6 -6.96 -11.21 13.00
N HIS A 7 -6.36 -11.25 11.81
CA HIS A 7 -7.10 -11.63 10.60
C HIS A 7 -6.27 -11.59 9.31
N ILE A 8 -5.05 -11.05 9.28
CA ILE A 8 -4.20 -11.12 8.07
C ILE A 8 -3.69 -12.55 7.76
N TYR A 9 -3.81 -13.47 8.73
CA TYR A 9 -3.43 -14.88 8.57
C TYR A 9 -4.59 -15.86 8.77
N GLY A 10 -5.79 -15.35 9.08
CA GLY A 10 -6.92 -16.17 9.51
C GLY A 10 -7.92 -16.32 8.39
N GLY A 11 -7.71 -17.33 7.53
CA GLY A 11 -8.57 -17.70 6.40
C GLY A 11 -10.06 -17.71 6.78
N SER A 12 -10.71 -16.58 6.53
CA SER A 12 -12.14 -16.37 6.68
C SER A 12 -12.60 -15.80 5.35
N ALA A 13 -13.71 -16.35 4.83
CA ALA A 13 -14.31 -15.97 3.55
C ALA A 13 -14.40 -14.44 3.40
N ALA A 14 -14.28 -13.96 2.16
CA ALA A 14 -14.37 -12.54 1.82
C ALA A 14 -15.49 -11.86 2.62
N ALA A 15 -15.11 -11.00 3.56
CA ALA A 15 -16.08 -10.29 4.39
C ALA A 15 -17.00 -9.47 3.48
N PRO A 16 -18.31 -9.39 3.80
CA PRO A 16 -19.21 -8.48 3.08
C PRO A 16 -18.60 -7.08 3.04
N GLN A 17 -18.70 -6.43 1.89
CA GLN A 17 -18.16 -5.09 1.73
C GLN A 17 -18.78 -4.17 2.80
N PRO A 18 -17.97 -3.48 3.63
CA PRO A 18 -18.51 -2.70 4.73
C PRO A 18 -19.33 -1.51 4.21
N THR A 19 -20.29 -1.03 5.00
CA THR A 19 -20.98 0.23 4.69
C THR A 19 -19.98 1.38 4.81
N PHE A 20 -19.65 2.00 3.68
CA PHE A 20 -18.72 3.12 3.67
C PHE A 20 -19.43 4.43 3.98
N ASN A 21 -18.88 5.20 4.91
CA ASN A 21 -19.24 6.59 5.10
C ASN A 21 -18.47 7.46 4.07
N PRO A 22 -19.16 8.23 3.21
CA PRO A 22 -18.54 8.99 2.13
C PRO A 22 -17.65 10.14 2.60
N ASN A 23 -17.69 10.51 3.88
CA ASN A 23 -16.85 11.56 4.46
C ASN A 23 -15.41 11.10 4.78
N TYR A 24 -15.11 9.81 4.61
CA TYR A 24 -13.78 9.26 4.86
C TYR A 24 -13.09 8.80 3.57
N ARG A 25 -11.77 8.77 3.62
CA ARG A 25 -10.93 8.15 2.58
C ARG A 25 -10.62 6.71 2.99
N TYR A 26 -10.65 5.81 2.02
CA TYR A 26 -10.43 4.39 2.23
C TYR A 26 -9.23 3.86 1.46
N LEU A 27 -8.58 2.87 2.04
CA LEU A 27 -7.54 2.08 1.41
C LEU A 27 -8.00 0.63 1.37
N ARG A 28 -8.10 0.06 0.18
CA ARG A 28 -8.32 -1.38 0.01
C ARG A 28 -6.96 -2.07 0.10
N VAL A 29 -6.84 -2.99 1.04
CA VAL A 29 -5.64 -3.79 1.26
C VAL A 29 -5.95 -5.24 0.94
N ALA A 30 -5.17 -5.87 0.06
CA ALA A 30 -5.29 -7.30 -0.21
C ALA A 30 -4.04 -8.03 0.24
N VAL A 31 -4.21 -9.16 0.93
CA VAL A 31 -3.16 -10.04 1.42
C VAL A 31 -3.57 -11.49 1.16
N GLY A 32 -2.88 -12.16 0.23
CA GLY A 32 -3.36 -13.45 -0.28
C GLY A 32 -4.78 -13.32 -0.83
N GLU A 33 -5.70 -14.15 -0.35
CA GLU A 33 -7.12 -14.12 -0.72
C GLU A 33 -7.96 -13.13 0.10
N GLN A 34 -7.36 -12.53 1.14
CA GLN A 34 -8.09 -11.67 2.07
C GLN A 34 -8.07 -10.23 1.59
N THR A 35 -9.21 -9.55 1.72
CA THR A 35 -9.34 -8.12 1.49
C THR A 35 -9.79 -7.44 2.78
N VAL A 36 -9.09 -6.37 3.15
CA VAL A 36 -9.41 -5.49 4.28
C VAL A 36 -9.56 -4.07 3.77
N PHE A 37 -10.52 -3.33 4.31
CA PHE A 37 -10.64 -1.90 4.05
C PHE A 37 -10.18 -1.12 5.27
N MET A 38 -9.27 -0.17 5.06
CA MET A 38 -8.73 0.69 6.09
C MET A 38 -9.20 2.13 5.88
N VAL A 39 -9.26 2.91 6.95
CA VAL A 39 -9.68 4.32 6.94
C VAL A 39 -8.46 5.21 7.15
N LEU A 40 -8.36 6.31 6.39
CA LEU A 40 -7.33 7.31 6.62
C LEU A 40 -7.61 7.99 7.97
N GLY A 41 -6.69 7.84 8.92
CA GLY A 41 -6.78 8.54 10.21
C GLY A 41 -6.23 9.95 10.11
N TYR A 42 -4.98 10.08 9.67
CA TYR A 42 -4.31 11.37 9.53
C TYR A 42 -3.14 11.31 8.56
N ILE A 43 -2.59 12.48 8.27
CA ILE A 43 -1.38 12.66 7.47
C ILE A 43 -0.28 13.19 8.39
N ASP A 44 0.78 12.41 8.55
CA ASP A 44 2.01 12.82 9.23
C ASP A 44 2.94 13.54 8.26
N LYS A 45 3.68 14.56 8.70
CA LYS A 45 4.59 15.32 7.84
C LYS A 45 6.03 14.96 8.19
N ARG A 46 6.77 14.47 7.20
CA ARG A 46 8.19 14.15 7.32
C ARG A 46 9.01 14.97 6.31
N PRO A 47 10.33 15.12 6.51
CA PRO A 47 11.20 15.76 5.53
C PRO A 47 11.09 15.15 4.12
N GLU A 48 10.84 13.85 4.03
CA GLU A 48 10.70 13.12 2.76
C GLU A 48 9.33 13.29 2.10
N GLY A 49 8.30 13.72 2.84
CA GLY A 49 6.95 13.88 2.31
C GLY A 49 5.83 13.63 3.32
N ALA A 50 4.60 13.70 2.81
CA ALA A 50 3.39 13.40 3.57
C ALA A 50 3.21 11.88 3.71
N VAL A 51 3.06 11.40 4.94
CA VAL A 51 2.80 9.99 5.25
C VAL A 51 1.34 9.82 5.62
N GLU A 52 0.62 9.07 4.81
CA GLU A 52 -0.76 8.67 5.09
C GLU A 52 -0.77 7.54 6.12
N VAL A 53 -1.53 7.70 7.20
CA VAL A 53 -1.65 6.71 8.28
C VAL A 53 -3.05 6.11 8.27
N TRP A 54 -3.13 4.82 7.96
CA TRP A 54 -4.34 4.06 7.71
C TRP A 54 -4.61 3.08 8.85
N TYR A 55 -5.87 2.97 9.27
CA TYR A 55 -6.31 2.10 10.36
C TYR A 55 -7.32 1.06 9.86
N SER A 56 -7.13 -0.20 10.26
CA SER A 56 -8.13 -1.25 10.07
C SER A 56 -9.18 -1.19 11.19
N GLY A 57 -10.26 -1.97 11.01
CA GLY A 57 -11.26 -2.17 12.07
C GLY A 57 -10.76 -2.98 13.28
N ASN A 58 -9.65 -3.70 13.17
CA ASN A 58 -9.09 -4.53 14.24
C ASN A 58 -7.83 -3.92 14.90
N GLY A 59 -7.46 -2.70 14.51
CA GLY A 59 -6.36 -1.95 15.13
C GLY A 59 -5.00 -2.12 14.45
N GLU A 60 -4.92 -2.81 13.31
CA GLU A 60 -3.72 -2.78 12.47
C GLU A 60 -3.54 -1.39 11.83
N VAL A 61 -2.27 -0.97 11.71
CA VAL A 61 -1.90 0.32 11.12
C VAL A 61 -0.97 0.10 9.93
N VAL A 62 -1.23 0.84 8.84
CA VAL A 62 -0.36 0.90 7.65
C VAL A 62 0.00 2.36 7.41
N ARG A 63 1.28 2.61 7.10
CA ARG A 63 1.80 3.95 6.79
C ARG A 63 2.36 3.96 5.38
N LEU A 64 1.86 4.87 4.54
CA LEU A 64 2.27 4.99 3.15
C LEU A 64 2.85 6.39 2.88
N LEU A 65 4.01 6.45 2.24
CA LEU A 65 4.59 7.68 1.69
C LEU A 65 4.56 7.57 0.17
N ASP A 66 3.69 8.36 -0.48
CA ASP A 66 3.45 8.28 -1.93
C ASP A 66 3.30 6.84 -2.43
N GLY A 67 2.45 6.06 -1.75
CA GLY A 67 2.18 4.66 -2.04
C GLY A 67 3.26 3.66 -1.61
N ARG A 68 4.44 4.09 -1.15
CA ARG A 68 5.47 3.21 -0.59
C ARG A 68 5.19 2.88 0.86
N LEU A 69 5.36 1.63 1.24
CA LEU A 69 5.20 1.19 2.62
C LEU A 69 6.35 1.73 3.47
N VAL A 70 6.01 2.53 4.48
CA VAL A 70 6.99 3.15 5.41
C VAL A 70 6.79 2.73 6.87
N GLY A 71 5.78 1.91 7.13
CA GLY A 71 5.65 1.24 8.40
C GLY A 71 4.32 0.52 8.58
N THR A 72 4.31 -0.43 9.50
CA THR A 72 3.12 -1.16 9.91
C THR A 72 3.09 -1.33 11.43
N THR A 73 1.93 -1.68 11.97
CA THR A 73 1.77 -2.01 13.38
C THR A 73 0.66 -3.02 13.53
N GLY A 74 0.90 -4.07 14.32
CA GLY A 74 -0.09 -5.12 14.61
C GLY A 74 -0.06 -6.28 13.62
N LEU A 75 0.94 -6.34 12.74
CA LEU A 75 1.14 -7.48 11.84
C LEU A 75 2.09 -8.52 12.46
N GLY A 76 2.11 -9.73 11.89
CA GLY A 76 3.05 -10.77 12.32
C GLY A 76 4.52 -10.38 12.12
N THR A 77 4.79 -9.57 11.08
CA THR A 77 6.04 -8.87 10.86
C THR A 77 5.72 -7.41 10.60
N ASP A 78 6.35 -6.51 11.34
CA ASP A 78 6.17 -5.07 11.22
C ASP A 78 7.42 -4.35 10.74
N TRP A 79 7.25 -3.44 9.79
CA TRP A 79 8.24 -2.40 9.53
C TRP A 79 8.01 -1.27 10.52
N ARG A 80 8.99 -1.02 11.39
CA ARG A 80 8.87 -0.04 12.48
C ARG A 80 9.17 1.36 12.00
N GLU A 81 10.22 1.46 11.21
CA GLU A 81 10.68 2.70 10.62
C GLU A 81 11.29 2.41 9.27
N VAL A 82 11.05 3.34 8.34
CA VAL A 82 11.64 3.35 7.01
C VAL A 82 12.07 4.77 6.71
N ARG A 83 13.30 4.90 6.23
CA ARG A 83 13.89 6.17 5.80
C ARG A 83 14.38 6.00 4.37
N PHE A 84 14.29 7.06 3.58
CA PHE A 84 14.80 7.05 2.22
C PHE A 84 15.94 8.05 2.05
N SER A 85 16.85 7.76 1.13
CA SER A 85 17.85 8.71 0.66
C SER A 85 17.80 8.80 -0.85
N SER A 86 17.77 10.04 -1.37
CA SER A 86 17.64 10.33 -2.81
C SER A 86 16.36 9.77 -3.44
N LEU A 87 15.25 9.75 -2.70
CA LEU A 87 13.96 9.23 -3.20
C LEU A 87 13.48 10.05 -4.42
N PRO A 88 13.34 9.43 -5.60
CA PRO A 88 12.90 10.15 -6.79
C PRO A 88 11.38 10.32 -6.76
N ALA A 89 10.92 11.53 -7.10
CA ALA A 89 9.51 11.80 -7.33
C ALA A 89 8.92 10.86 -8.41
N TRP A 90 7.61 10.68 -8.39
CA TRP A 90 6.87 9.94 -9.41
C TRP A 90 6.70 10.79 -10.68
N THR A 91 7.81 11.20 -11.31
CA THR A 91 7.74 11.99 -12.53
C THR A 91 7.22 11.14 -13.68
N GLY A 92 6.29 11.73 -14.46
CA GLY A 92 5.92 11.18 -15.75
C GLY A 92 7.03 11.52 -16.71
N ASP A 93 8.08 10.70 -16.78
CA ASP A 93 9.14 10.91 -17.75
C ASP A 93 8.47 10.97 -19.15
N ALA A 94 8.63 12.10 -19.84
CA ALA A 94 8.12 12.28 -21.21
C ALA A 94 8.84 11.35 -22.20
N ASP A 95 10.05 10.92 -21.83
CA ASP A 95 10.94 10.05 -22.61
C ASP A 95 11.14 8.69 -21.91
N GLY A 96 10.03 8.08 -21.46
CA GLY A 96 10.02 6.89 -20.61
C GLY A 96 11.12 5.87 -20.92
N ALA A 97 12.09 5.74 -20.01
CA ALA A 97 13.10 4.67 -20.02
C ALA A 97 14.07 4.72 -18.84
N ALA A 98 14.29 5.89 -18.21
CA ALA A 98 15.39 6.04 -17.28
C ALA A 98 15.13 5.31 -15.96
N GLN A 99 15.89 4.24 -15.74
CA GLN A 99 16.05 3.61 -14.43
C GLN A 99 16.42 4.68 -13.39
N LYS A 100 15.75 4.64 -12.24
CA LYS A 100 16.06 5.50 -11.09
C LYS A 100 16.59 4.64 -9.94
N THR A 101 17.55 5.16 -9.20
CA THR A 101 18.14 4.45 -8.06
C THR A 101 18.07 5.28 -6.81
N TYR A 102 17.77 4.65 -5.68
CA TYR A 102 17.74 5.30 -4.38
C TYR A 102 17.94 4.28 -3.27
N GLN A 103 18.11 4.75 -2.05
CA GLN A 103 18.35 3.90 -0.89
C GLN A 103 17.16 3.91 0.05
N ARG A 104 16.88 2.76 0.66
CA ARG A 104 15.92 2.61 1.76
C ARG A 104 16.64 1.98 2.95
N GLU A 105 16.51 2.58 4.12
CA GLU A 105 16.89 1.93 5.38
C GLU A 105 15.61 1.58 6.14
N ARG A 106 15.53 0.36 6.69
CA ARG A 106 14.34 -0.11 7.39
C ARG A 106 14.65 -0.97 8.61
N ASP A 107 13.77 -0.84 9.59
CA ASP A 107 13.78 -1.58 10.85
C ASP A 107 12.58 -2.51 10.93
N MET A 108 12.82 -3.75 11.37
CA MET A 108 11.81 -4.81 11.38
C MET A 108 11.64 -5.47 12.76
N MET A 109 10.39 -5.85 13.06
CA MET A 109 10.03 -6.75 14.16
C MET A 109 9.14 -7.89 13.65
N PRO A 110 9.12 -9.06 14.30
CA PRO A 110 9.92 -9.46 15.45
C PRO A 110 11.40 -9.73 15.10
N GLY A 111 12.23 -9.88 16.13
CA GLY A 111 13.65 -10.22 15.97
C GLY A 111 14.60 -9.02 15.88
N TYR A 112 14.13 -7.80 16.14
CA TYR A 112 14.95 -6.59 16.33
C TYR A 112 16.01 -6.40 15.23
N ARG A 113 15.60 -6.54 13.97
CA ARG A 113 16.50 -6.36 12.84
C ARG A 113 16.50 -4.88 12.47
N PHE A 114 17.59 -4.21 12.77
CA PHE A 114 17.73 -2.77 12.58
C PHE A 114 18.70 -2.45 11.46
N GLY A 115 18.47 -1.31 10.79
CA GLY A 115 19.39 -0.75 9.80
C GLY A 115 19.57 -1.64 8.57
N ILE A 116 18.54 -2.39 8.16
CA ILE A 116 18.59 -3.12 6.89
C ILE A 116 18.60 -2.09 5.78
N ARG A 117 19.65 -2.14 4.95
CA ARG A 117 19.84 -1.20 3.84
C ARG A 117 19.50 -1.87 2.53
N ASP A 118 18.62 -1.25 1.77
CA ASP A 118 18.20 -1.69 0.46
C ASP A 118 18.68 -0.70 -0.60
N GLU A 119 19.43 -1.20 -1.58
CA GLU A 119 19.65 -0.49 -2.83
C GLU A 119 18.46 -0.77 -3.73
N ILE A 120 17.72 0.27 -4.10
CA ILE A 120 16.49 0.12 -4.89
C ILE A 120 16.72 0.64 -6.30
N VAL A 121 16.31 -0.18 -7.26
CA VAL A 121 16.26 0.13 -8.68
C VAL A 121 14.79 0.19 -9.10
N ARG A 122 14.35 1.37 -9.57
CA ARG A 122 13.01 1.60 -10.10
C ARG A 122 13.04 1.67 -11.63
N THR A 123 12.24 0.84 -12.29
CA THR A 123 12.11 0.80 -13.76
C THR A 123 10.64 0.91 -14.19
N PRO A 124 10.35 1.56 -15.32
CA PRO A 124 9.02 1.48 -15.93
C PRO A 124 8.77 0.07 -16.47
N ILE A 125 7.54 -0.42 -16.36
CA ILE A 125 7.10 -1.72 -16.88
C ILE A 125 5.76 -1.58 -17.62
N ALA A 126 5.40 -2.59 -18.42
CA ALA A 126 4.04 -2.72 -18.90
C ALA A 126 3.07 -3.03 -17.73
N ALA A 127 1.77 -2.79 -17.95
CA ALA A 127 0.75 -3.19 -16.98
C ALA A 127 0.88 -4.70 -16.67
N PRO A 128 1.04 -5.10 -15.39
CA PRO A 128 1.19 -6.50 -15.06
C PRO A 128 -0.09 -7.29 -15.34
N GLN A 129 0.06 -8.55 -15.77
CA GLN A 129 -1.09 -9.42 -16.05
C GLN A 129 -1.84 -9.83 -14.78
N GLN A 130 -1.11 -10.07 -13.69
CA GLN A 130 -1.66 -10.42 -12.38
C GLN A 130 -1.44 -9.26 -11.41
N THR A 131 -2.54 -8.63 -11.01
CA THR A 131 -2.58 -7.59 -9.97
C THR A 131 -3.86 -7.77 -9.16
N ALA A 132 -3.86 -7.31 -7.91
CA ALA A 132 -5.06 -7.26 -7.08
C ALA A 132 -5.85 -5.95 -7.27
N LEU A 133 -5.48 -5.11 -8.25
CA LEU A 133 -6.15 -3.86 -8.58
C LEU A 133 -7.61 -4.13 -8.96
N ALA A 134 -8.55 -3.41 -8.36
CA ALA A 134 -9.98 -3.67 -8.54
C ALA A 134 -10.81 -2.43 -8.91
N GLY A 135 -10.48 -1.26 -8.38
CA GLY A 135 -11.26 -0.02 -8.51
C GLY A 135 -10.84 0.87 -9.66
N THR A 136 -9.67 0.65 -10.27
CA THR A 136 -9.16 1.42 -11.40
C THR A 136 -8.74 0.49 -12.55
N ALA A 137 -8.91 0.94 -13.80
CA ALA A 137 -8.43 0.19 -14.95
C ALA A 137 -6.88 0.21 -15.00
N ALA A 138 -6.24 -0.97 -15.04
CA ALA A 138 -4.78 -1.06 -15.10
C ALA A 138 -4.18 -0.28 -16.29
N ALA A 139 -4.88 -0.25 -17.42
CA ALA A 139 -4.44 0.46 -18.63
C ALA A 139 -4.44 1.99 -18.50
N SER A 140 -5.13 2.58 -17.51
CA SER A 140 -5.11 4.02 -17.27
C SER A 140 -3.94 4.48 -16.38
N LEU A 141 -3.08 3.56 -15.95
CA LEU A 141 -1.96 3.83 -15.05
C LEU A 141 -0.62 3.64 -15.77
N ARG A 142 0.38 4.42 -15.38
CA ARG A 142 1.78 4.13 -15.69
C ARG A 142 2.32 3.19 -14.62
N TRP A 143 2.98 2.11 -15.05
CA TRP A 143 3.45 1.07 -14.14
C TRP A 143 4.95 1.11 -13.93
N TYR A 144 5.36 0.90 -12.69
CA TYR A 144 6.76 0.84 -12.29
C TYR A 144 6.99 -0.38 -11.42
N GLU A 145 8.18 -0.95 -11.53
CA GLU A 145 8.69 -1.99 -10.64
C GLU A 145 9.86 -1.43 -9.82
N GLU A 146 9.93 -1.77 -8.55
CA GLU A 146 11.07 -1.51 -7.68
C GLU A 146 11.68 -2.84 -7.25
N ARG A 147 12.93 -3.06 -7.63
CA ARG A 147 13.74 -4.19 -7.20
C ARG A 147 14.72 -3.74 -6.14
N SER A 148 14.79 -4.47 -5.03
CA SER A 148 15.71 -4.19 -3.93
C SER A 148 16.78 -5.26 -3.81
N VAL A 149 18.03 -4.84 -3.62
CA VAL A 149 19.09 -5.69 -3.10
C VAL A 149 19.41 -5.23 -1.67
N SER A 150 19.21 -6.11 -0.69
CA SER A 150 19.38 -5.76 0.73
C SER A 150 20.76 -6.14 1.26
N HIS A 151 21.17 -5.45 2.32
CA HIS A 151 22.30 -5.82 3.16
C HIS A 151 21.78 -6.02 4.60
N PRO A 152 21.81 -7.25 5.14
CA PRO A 152 22.30 -8.48 4.52
C PRO A 152 21.41 -8.98 3.36
N ALA A 153 21.98 -9.71 2.41
CA ALA A 153 21.28 -10.19 1.20
C ALA A 153 20.05 -11.05 1.50
N SER A 154 20.07 -11.80 2.61
CA SER A 154 18.93 -12.60 3.09
C SER A 154 17.68 -11.78 3.45
N ALA A 155 17.82 -10.47 3.61
CA ALA A 155 16.71 -9.56 3.86
C ALA A 155 16.06 -9.02 2.58
N SER A 156 16.59 -9.36 1.40
CA SER A 156 16.05 -8.92 0.12
C SER A 156 14.59 -9.33 -0.02
N LEU A 157 13.81 -8.43 -0.62
CA LEU A 157 12.38 -8.60 -0.80
C LEU A 157 12.05 -8.90 -2.26
N PRO A 158 10.91 -9.55 -2.51
CA PRO A 158 10.36 -9.63 -3.85
C PRO A 158 10.12 -8.23 -4.44
N PRO A 159 10.10 -8.11 -5.79
CA PRO A 159 9.86 -6.83 -6.45
C PRO A 159 8.53 -6.20 -6.03
N ALA A 160 8.56 -4.90 -5.79
CA ALA A 160 7.37 -4.10 -5.57
C ALA A 160 6.86 -3.51 -6.90
N ARG A 161 5.55 -3.35 -7.05
CA ARG A 161 4.92 -2.81 -8.27
C ARG A 161 4.02 -1.62 -7.92
N PHE A 162 3.99 -0.61 -8.78
CA PHE A 162 3.27 0.64 -8.53
C PHE A 162 2.51 1.08 -9.78
N GLY A 163 1.22 1.38 -9.61
CA GLY A 163 0.36 1.99 -10.61
C GLY A 163 0.16 3.47 -10.31
N VAL A 164 0.69 4.33 -11.18
CA VAL A 164 0.69 5.79 -11.02
C VAL A 164 -0.31 6.42 -11.99
N SER A 165 -1.24 7.19 -11.45
CA SER A 165 -2.14 8.04 -12.22
C SER A 165 -1.46 9.38 -12.49
N HIS A 166 -1.43 9.78 -13.75
CA HIS A 166 -1.05 11.12 -14.20
C HIS A 166 -2.28 11.97 -14.56
N ALA A 167 -3.48 11.45 -14.37
CA ALA A 167 -4.71 12.21 -14.54
C ALA A 167 -4.87 13.24 -13.41
N GLY A 168 -5.17 14.49 -13.78
CA GLY A 168 -5.44 15.57 -12.82
C GLY A 168 -4.22 16.39 -12.38
N GLY A 169 -3.13 16.39 -13.15
CA GLY A 169 -1.96 17.24 -12.91
C GLY A 169 -0.83 16.49 -12.23
N ALA A 170 -0.71 16.63 -10.90
CA ALA A 170 0.37 16.01 -10.14
C ALA A 170 0.26 14.47 -10.15
N PRO A 171 1.32 13.73 -10.48
CA PRO A 171 1.33 12.28 -10.45
C PRO A 171 1.00 11.75 -9.05
N ARG A 172 0.12 10.73 -8.98
CA ARG A 172 -0.27 10.08 -7.71
C ARG A 172 -0.23 8.57 -7.84
N VAL A 173 0.28 7.89 -6.82
CA VAL A 173 0.17 6.43 -6.74
C VAL A 173 -1.27 6.07 -6.37
N VAL A 174 -1.91 5.29 -7.23
CA VAL A 174 -3.28 4.78 -7.00
C VAL A 174 -3.21 3.35 -6.46
N TYR A 175 -2.20 2.59 -6.89
CA TYR A 175 -1.99 1.21 -6.49
C TYR A 175 -0.53 0.94 -6.20
N SER A 176 -0.24 0.15 -5.17
CA SER A 176 1.05 -0.46 -4.98
C SER A 176 0.92 -1.90 -4.49
N GLU A 177 1.90 -2.73 -4.81
CA GLU A 177 2.04 -4.09 -4.29
C GLU A 177 3.47 -4.24 -3.78
N GLN A 178 3.62 -4.58 -2.50
CA GLN A 178 4.88 -4.54 -1.78
C GLN A 178 4.92 -5.65 -0.76
N CYS A 179 6.12 -6.19 -0.53
CA CYS A 179 6.32 -7.23 0.47
C CYS A 179 7.03 -6.66 1.71
N ILE A 180 6.54 -7.03 2.89
CA ILE A 180 7.18 -6.73 4.18
C ILE A 180 8.34 -7.71 4.44
N SER A 181 8.14 -8.95 4.03
CA SER A 181 9.07 -10.07 4.09
C SER A 181 8.86 -10.96 2.87
N ASN A 182 9.71 -11.98 2.68
CA ASN A 182 9.63 -12.87 1.51
C ASN A 182 8.32 -13.70 1.45
N ASP A 183 7.62 -13.82 2.56
CA ASP A 183 6.39 -14.59 2.75
C ASP A 183 5.14 -13.72 2.96
N LEU A 184 5.29 -12.40 3.06
CA LEU A 184 4.18 -11.48 3.30
C LEU A 184 4.20 -10.33 2.29
N CYS A 185 3.36 -10.44 1.27
CA CYS A 185 3.11 -9.40 0.27
C CYS A 185 1.68 -8.87 0.39
N MET A 186 1.54 -7.57 0.21
CA MET A 186 0.25 -6.88 0.28
C MET A 186 0.11 -5.91 -0.88
N SER A 187 -1.11 -5.74 -1.36
CA SER A 187 -1.46 -4.65 -2.27
C SER A 187 -2.24 -3.57 -1.55
N PHE A 188 -2.05 -2.32 -1.96
CA PHE A 188 -2.70 -1.14 -1.44
C PHE A 188 -3.32 -0.38 -2.61
N GLU A 189 -4.63 -0.16 -2.57
CA GLU A 189 -5.35 0.61 -3.58
C GLU A 189 -6.15 1.72 -2.90
N GLN A 190 -5.96 2.96 -3.35
CA GLN A 190 -6.86 4.05 -2.93
C GLN A 190 -8.27 3.72 -3.40
N TRP A 191 -9.19 3.55 -2.45
CA TRP A 191 -10.50 3.00 -2.73
C TRP A 191 -11.57 4.09 -2.73
N THR A 192 -12.31 4.17 -3.83
CA THR A 192 -13.53 4.96 -3.91
C THR A 192 -14.71 4.01 -3.78
N PRO A 193 -15.45 4.04 -2.65
CA PRO A 193 -16.64 3.24 -2.49
C PRO A 193 -17.67 3.49 -3.60
N PRO A 194 -18.40 2.45 -4.05
CA PRO A 194 -19.58 2.68 -4.87
C PRO A 194 -20.59 3.55 -4.08
N PRO A 195 -21.41 4.37 -4.76
CA PRO A 195 -22.45 5.16 -4.10
C PRO A 195 -23.36 4.24 -3.27
N PRO A 196 -23.83 4.69 -2.09
CA PRO A 196 -24.79 3.93 -1.32
C PRO A 196 -26.05 3.67 -2.17
N ALA A 197 -26.65 2.49 -2.00
CA ALA A 197 -27.91 2.17 -2.65
C ALA A 197 -28.97 3.25 -2.30
N PRO A 198 -29.85 3.65 -3.24
CA PRO A 198 -30.92 4.58 -2.94
C PRO A 198 -31.75 4.05 -1.76
N VAL A 199 -31.96 4.86 -0.74
CA VAL A 199 -32.88 4.51 0.35
C VAL A 199 -34.26 4.41 -0.27
N ALA A 200 -34.87 3.22 -0.26
CA ALA A 200 -36.26 3.06 -0.68
C ALA A 200 -37.11 4.02 0.14
N ALA A 201 -37.84 4.92 -0.54
CA ALA A 201 -38.70 5.88 0.12
C ALA A 201 -39.64 5.12 1.07
N ALA A 202 -39.59 5.46 2.36
CA ALA A 202 -40.53 4.91 3.32
C ALA A 202 -41.94 5.22 2.83
N SER A 203 -42.69 4.19 2.46
CA SER A 203 -44.10 4.33 2.14
C SER A 203 -44.80 4.86 3.39
N ALA A 204 -45.17 6.13 3.37
CA ALA A 204 -46.09 6.69 4.35
C ALA A 204 -47.41 5.93 4.20
N GLY A 205 -47.68 5.02 5.12
CA GLY A 205 -48.97 4.34 5.23
C GLY A 205 -50.06 5.38 5.45
N THR A 206 -51.08 5.32 4.61
CA THR A 206 -52.33 6.10 4.69
C THR A 206 -53.18 5.70 5.87
#